data_AF-A0A7D4BB09-F1
#
_entry.id   AF-A0A7D4BB09-F1
#
_cell.length_a   1.000
_cell.length_b   1.000
_cell.length_c   1.000
_cell.angle_alpha   90.00
_cell.angle_beta   90.00
_cell.angle_gamma   90.00
#
_symmetry.space_group_name_H-M   'P 1'
#
loop_
_entity.id
_entity.type
_entity.pdbx_description
1 polymer ?
#
loop_
_entity_poly.entity_id
_entity_poly.type
_entity_poly.pdbx_seq_one_letter_code
_entity_poly.pdbx_strand_id
1 'polypeptide(L)'
;MPETDADLFGMTWEDAGAAIDDADFAVLPAGSIEQHGPHLPVSTDTLRADHLTAELVDAADEFDLDLLRLPTLPYGQSEHHMRFPGTVTLSTETYVDVVREIGESVAEHGADRLLLLNCHGGNREPLSVAADRLGRDTDLTVHFVHWTDFAEADLTEAYGEGWGHAGDHETSFVELYRPDLVRTEKKEPQEAAELPRTRSYEYFDEVTELGGLGDPTNSDPDALEPIVAATTREILGALVEDLDRGW
;
A
#
# COMPACT_ATOMS: atom_id res chain seq x y z
N MET A 1 -4.61 -13.15 2.72
CA MET A 1 -5.61 -12.10 2.55
C MET A 1 -6.67 -12.36 3.60
N PRO A 2 -6.77 -11.53 4.66
CA PRO A 2 -7.92 -11.52 5.54
C PRO A 2 -9.21 -11.33 4.74
N GLU A 3 -10.29 -11.93 5.25
CA GLU A 3 -11.65 -11.64 4.81
C GLU A 3 -12.29 -10.74 5.88
N THR A 4 -12.96 -9.67 5.48
CA THR A 4 -13.76 -8.80 6.35
C THR A 4 -15.20 -8.75 5.83
N ASP A 5 -16.15 -8.40 6.69
CA ASP A 5 -17.57 -8.30 6.28
C ASP A 5 -17.81 -7.14 5.29
N ALA A 6 -16.87 -6.20 5.19
CA ALA A 6 -16.90 -5.06 4.27
C ALA A 6 -16.10 -5.31 2.97
N ASP A 7 -15.91 -6.58 2.59
CA ASP A 7 -15.22 -6.95 1.35
C ASP A 7 -16.14 -7.00 0.14
N LEU A 8 -15.96 -6.06 -0.80
CA LEU A 8 -16.70 -6.05 -2.06
C LEU A 8 -16.56 -7.37 -2.84
N PHE A 9 -15.38 -8.02 -2.76
CA PHE A 9 -15.07 -9.24 -3.51
C PHE A 9 -16.02 -10.42 -3.20
N GLY A 10 -16.58 -10.46 -1.98
CA GLY A 10 -17.49 -11.51 -1.53
C GLY A 10 -18.98 -11.21 -1.74
N MET A 11 -19.34 -9.98 -2.10
CA MET A 11 -20.72 -9.51 -2.14
C MET A 11 -21.47 -9.90 -3.42
N THR A 12 -22.79 -10.05 -3.31
CA THR A 12 -23.65 -10.03 -4.50
C THR A 12 -23.80 -8.61 -5.01
N TRP A 13 -24.26 -8.41 -6.25
CA TRP A 13 -24.41 -7.05 -6.79
C TRP A 13 -25.44 -6.20 -6.03
N GLU A 14 -26.44 -6.83 -5.38
CA GLU A 14 -27.43 -6.13 -4.54
C GLU A 14 -26.78 -5.66 -3.23
N ASP A 15 -26.02 -6.55 -2.57
CA ASP A 15 -25.30 -6.22 -1.33
C ASP A 15 -24.22 -5.16 -1.59
N ALA A 16 -23.50 -5.28 -2.72
CA ALA A 16 -22.49 -4.32 -3.14
C ALA A 16 -23.08 -2.93 -3.39
N GLY A 17 -24.26 -2.85 -4.01
CA GLY A 17 -24.95 -1.57 -4.22
C GLY A 17 -25.29 -0.89 -2.90
N ALA A 18 -25.86 -1.64 -1.95
CA ALA A 18 -26.15 -1.12 -0.61
C ALA A 18 -24.87 -0.69 0.13
N ALA A 19 -23.81 -1.50 0.08
CA ALA A 19 -22.55 -1.18 0.75
C ALA A 19 -21.85 0.05 0.15
N ILE A 20 -21.97 0.29 -1.16
CA ILE A 20 -21.45 1.52 -1.80
C ILE A 20 -22.24 2.74 -1.35
N ASP A 21 -23.56 2.64 -1.27
CA ASP A 21 -24.43 3.74 -0.82
C ASP A 21 -24.21 4.10 0.67
N ASP A 22 -23.89 3.11 1.51
CA ASP A 22 -23.72 3.27 2.95
C ASP A 22 -22.29 3.70 3.34
N ALA A 23 -21.26 3.43 2.52
CA ALA A 23 -19.86 3.69 2.87
C ALA A 23 -19.45 5.16 2.73
N ASP A 24 -18.71 5.68 3.71
CA ASP A 24 -18.06 6.99 3.65
C ASP A 24 -16.93 7.02 2.61
N PHE A 25 -16.23 5.88 2.47
CA PHE A 25 -15.18 5.67 1.47
C PHE A 25 -15.23 4.26 0.88
N ALA A 26 -15.13 4.16 -0.44
CA ALA A 26 -14.58 2.98 -1.08
C ALA A 26 -13.05 3.02 -0.95
N VAL A 27 -12.42 1.95 -0.49
CA VAL A 27 -10.97 1.89 -0.28
C VAL A 27 -10.33 0.96 -1.29
N LEU A 28 -9.44 1.47 -2.15
CA LEU A 28 -8.63 0.66 -3.08
C LEU A 28 -7.24 0.39 -2.47
N PRO A 29 -6.96 -0.84 -2.03
CA PRO A 29 -5.61 -1.24 -1.66
C PRO A 29 -4.75 -1.35 -2.92
N ALA A 30 -3.63 -0.64 -2.97
CA ALA A 30 -2.69 -0.63 -4.08
C ALA A 30 -1.35 -1.25 -3.67
N GLY A 31 -1.07 -2.44 -4.21
CA GLY A 31 0.18 -3.16 -4.03
C GLY A 31 1.07 -3.16 -5.26
N SER A 32 1.97 -4.14 -5.32
CA SER A 32 2.77 -4.48 -6.49
C SER A 32 3.20 -5.95 -6.48
N ILE A 33 3.70 -6.40 -7.64
CA ILE A 33 4.45 -7.65 -7.79
C ILE A 33 5.88 -7.30 -8.23
N GLU A 34 6.80 -7.33 -7.27
CA GLU A 34 8.21 -7.00 -7.46
C GLU A 34 9.12 -7.80 -6.54
N GLN A 35 10.37 -7.97 -6.93
CA GLN A 35 11.38 -8.57 -6.06
C GLN A 35 11.42 -7.88 -4.70
N HIS A 36 11.63 -8.64 -3.62
CA HIS A 36 11.86 -8.10 -2.26
C HIS A 36 13.03 -8.85 -1.63
N GLY A 37 14.17 -8.81 -2.30
CA GLY A 37 15.34 -9.58 -1.89
C GLY A 37 15.12 -11.10 -1.98
N PRO A 38 16.10 -11.88 -1.52
CA PRO A 38 16.05 -13.33 -1.58
C PRO A 38 15.13 -13.98 -0.51
N HIS A 39 14.69 -13.21 0.50
CA HIS A 39 13.99 -13.71 1.68
C HIS A 39 12.49 -13.48 1.70
N LEU A 40 11.97 -12.44 1.04
CA LEU A 40 10.54 -12.14 0.98
C LEU A 40 9.88 -12.56 -0.34
N PRO A 41 8.55 -12.79 -0.34
CA PRO A 41 7.82 -13.06 -1.58
C PRO A 41 7.74 -11.83 -2.47
N VAL A 42 7.57 -12.03 -3.78
CA VAL A 42 7.36 -10.93 -4.73
C VAL A 42 6.04 -10.17 -4.53
N SER A 43 5.17 -10.67 -3.65
CA SER A 43 3.86 -10.11 -3.35
C SER A 43 3.85 -9.28 -2.06
N THR A 44 5.01 -8.90 -1.51
CA THR A 44 5.11 -8.19 -0.23
C THR A 44 4.21 -6.95 -0.19
N ASP A 45 4.29 -6.08 -1.20
CA ASP A 45 3.45 -4.88 -1.26
C ASP A 45 1.96 -5.17 -1.35
N THR A 46 1.57 -6.21 -2.09
CA THR A 46 0.18 -6.65 -2.20
C THR A 46 -0.33 -7.18 -0.86
N LEU A 47 0.48 -7.98 -0.16
CA LEU A 47 0.16 -8.46 1.19
C LEU A 47 0.03 -7.30 2.17
N ARG A 48 0.95 -6.33 2.10
CA ARG A 48 0.92 -5.11 2.91
C ARG A 48 -0.35 -4.32 2.67
N ALA A 49 -0.64 -3.96 1.42
CA ALA A 49 -1.81 -3.16 1.07
C ALA A 49 -3.12 -3.82 1.53
N ASP A 50 -3.26 -5.13 1.32
CA ASP A 50 -4.45 -5.88 1.70
C ASP A 50 -4.66 -5.97 3.21
N HIS A 51 -3.64 -6.39 3.96
CA HIS A 51 -3.72 -6.52 5.41
C HIS A 51 -3.86 -5.15 6.10
N LEU A 52 -3.10 -4.13 5.68
CA LEU A 52 -3.22 -2.79 6.27
C LEU A 52 -4.56 -2.13 5.96
N THR A 53 -5.18 -2.42 4.80
CA THR A 53 -6.55 -1.96 4.56
C THR A 53 -7.56 -2.70 5.42
N ALA A 54 -7.36 -4.00 5.67
CA ALA A 54 -8.22 -4.74 6.60
C ALA A 54 -8.13 -4.15 8.02
N GLU A 55 -6.94 -3.77 8.50
CA GLU A 55 -6.78 -3.08 9.79
C GLU A 55 -7.53 -1.74 9.83
N LEU A 56 -7.53 -0.96 8.72
CA LEU A 56 -8.32 0.28 8.62
C LEU A 56 -9.83 0.00 8.71
N VAL A 57 -10.31 -0.99 7.96
CA VAL A 57 -11.72 -1.38 7.93
C VAL A 57 -12.19 -1.87 9.30
N ASP A 58 -11.42 -2.75 9.94
CA ASP A 58 -11.77 -3.33 11.24
C ASP A 58 -11.80 -2.27 12.36
N ALA A 59 -11.02 -1.19 12.23
CA ALA A 59 -10.98 -0.10 13.20
C ALA A 59 -11.87 1.09 12.84
N ALA A 60 -12.52 1.10 11.67
CA ALA A 60 -13.27 2.26 11.17
C ALA A 60 -14.45 2.66 12.06
N ASP A 61 -15.16 1.69 12.63
CA ASP A 61 -16.26 1.91 13.57
C ASP A 61 -15.84 2.71 14.82
N GLU A 62 -14.57 2.62 15.25
CA GLU A 62 -14.04 3.40 16.39
C GLU A 62 -14.01 4.91 16.08
N PHE A 63 -14.09 5.27 14.80
CA PHE A 63 -14.01 6.64 14.27
C PHE A 63 -15.32 7.12 13.64
N ASP A 64 -16.42 6.38 13.82
CA ASP A 64 -17.71 6.65 13.18
C ASP A 64 -17.58 6.74 11.64
N LEU A 65 -16.76 5.86 11.04
CA LEU A 65 -16.56 5.76 9.59
C LEU A 65 -17.01 4.39 9.07
N ASP A 66 -17.70 4.37 7.93
CA ASP A 66 -18.03 3.16 7.18
C ASP A 66 -17.09 3.02 5.97
N LEU A 67 -16.26 1.97 5.94
CA LEU A 67 -15.29 1.73 4.84
C LEU A 67 -15.65 0.47 4.05
N LEU A 68 -15.74 0.60 2.72
CA LEU A 68 -15.92 -0.53 1.81
C LEU A 68 -14.58 -0.92 1.16
N ARG A 69 -14.06 -2.11 1.43
CA ARG A 69 -12.80 -2.58 0.84
C ARG A 69 -13.01 -3.11 -0.57
N LEU A 70 -12.38 -2.46 -1.55
CA LEU A 70 -12.29 -2.94 -2.93
C LEU A 70 -11.24 -4.05 -3.04
N PRO A 71 -11.32 -4.92 -4.09
CA PRO A 71 -10.28 -5.89 -4.34
C PRO A 71 -8.91 -5.21 -4.48
N THR A 72 -7.90 -5.70 -3.76
CA THR A 72 -6.53 -5.20 -3.86
C THR A 72 -6.07 -5.24 -5.32
N LEU A 73 -5.53 -4.12 -5.81
CA LEU A 73 -4.85 -4.05 -7.09
C LEU A 73 -3.44 -4.63 -6.92
N PRO A 74 -3.15 -5.84 -7.44
CA PRO A 74 -1.91 -6.54 -7.12
C PRO A 74 -0.74 -6.08 -8.00
N TYR A 75 -1.01 -5.51 -9.17
CA TYR A 75 0.03 -5.04 -10.10
C TYR A 75 0.20 -3.53 -9.97
N GLY A 76 1.45 -3.10 -9.74
CA GLY A 76 1.83 -1.70 -9.64
C GLY A 76 2.70 -1.22 -10.80
N GLN A 77 3.41 -0.12 -10.53
CA GLN A 77 4.51 0.42 -11.34
C GLN A 77 5.84 0.08 -10.66
N SER A 78 6.57 -0.88 -11.21
CA SER A 78 7.82 -1.45 -10.70
C SER A 78 8.84 -1.67 -11.82
N GLU A 79 8.85 -0.80 -12.84
CA GLU A 79 9.76 -0.94 -14.00
C GLU A 79 11.23 -0.98 -13.58
N HIS A 80 11.58 -0.27 -12.51
CA HIS A 80 12.93 -0.24 -11.93
C HIS A 80 13.37 -1.60 -11.33
N HIS A 81 12.43 -2.50 -11.01
CA HIS A 81 12.71 -3.86 -10.53
C HIS A 81 12.75 -4.93 -11.63
N MET A 82 12.57 -4.56 -12.91
CA MET A 82 12.41 -5.51 -14.02
C MET A 82 13.64 -6.39 -14.33
N ARG A 83 14.82 -6.04 -13.81
CA ARG A 83 16.02 -6.88 -13.95
C ARG A 83 16.08 -8.04 -12.96
N PHE A 84 15.19 -8.07 -11.97
CA PHE A 84 15.00 -9.21 -11.10
C PHE A 84 13.83 -10.08 -11.59
N PRO A 85 14.01 -11.40 -11.73
CA PRO A 85 12.96 -12.29 -12.21
C PRO A 85 11.82 -12.39 -11.20
N GLY A 86 10.58 -12.35 -11.69
CA GLY A 86 9.37 -12.43 -10.86
C GLY A 86 8.60 -11.12 -10.77
N THR A 87 9.24 -9.99 -11.06
CA THR A 87 8.57 -8.68 -11.19
C THR A 87 7.57 -8.70 -12.34
N VAL A 88 6.34 -8.26 -12.08
CA VAL A 88 5.27 -8.09 -13.06
C VAL A 88 4.66 -6.71 -12.87
N THR A 89 4.91 -5.82 -13.84
CA THR A 89 4.57 -4.40 -13.74
C THR A 89 3.72 -3.94 -14.90
N LEU A 90 2.91 -2.92 -14.66
CA LEU A 90 2.27 -2.11 -15.69
C LEU A 90 3.20 -0.93 -16.07
N SER A 91 2.99 -0.36 -17.27
CA SER A 91 3.60 0.95 -17.55
C SER A 91 2.91 2.01 -16.72
N THR A 92 3.58 3.14 -16.51
CA THR A 92 3.02 4.27 -15.75
C THR A 92 1.66 4.72 -16.29
N GLU A 93 1.53 4.84 -17.62
CA GLU A 93 0.28 5.25 -18.27
C GLU A 93 -0.83 4.21 -18.07
N THR A 94 -0.51 2.93 -18.26
CA THR A 94 -1.50 1.86 -18.05
C THR A 94 -1.93 1.78 -16.59
N TYR A 95 -1.02 1.94 -15.64
CA TYR A 95 -1.37 1.91 -14.22
C TYR A 95 -2.28 3.09 -13.84
N VAL A 96 -1.99 4.30 -14.35
CA VAL A 96 -2.87 5.46 -14.19
C VAL A 96 -4.26 5.20 -14.77
N ASP A 97 -4.33 4.63 -15.98
CA ASP A 97 -5.61 4.34 -16.63
C ASP A 97 -6.40 3.25 -15.88
N VAL A 98 -5.73 2.21 -15.36
CA VAL A 98 -6.38 1.17 -14.55
C VAL A 98 -6.99 1.76 -13.28
N VAL A 99 -6.24 2.57 -12.52
CA VAL A 99 -6.74 3.18 -11.29
C VAL A 99 -7.89 4.14 -11.59
N ARG A 100 -7.78 4.91 -12.68
CA ARG A 100 -8.87 5.79 -13.12
C ARG A 100 -10.13 5.00 -13.49
N GLU A 101 -10.01 3.95 -14.28
CA GLU A 101 -11.18 3.15 -14.70
C GLU A 101 -11.84 2.41 -13.51
N ILE A 102 -11.05 2.01 -12.50
CA ILE A 102 -11.60 1.48 -11.23
C ILE A 102 -12.38 2.58 -10.48
N GLY A 103 -11.79 3.77 -10.33
CA GLY A 103 -12.43 4.91 -9.66
C GLY A 103 -13.71 5.37 -10.37
N GLU A 104 -13.68 5.49 -11.69
CA GLU A 104 -14.85 5.80 -12.52
C GLU A 104 -15.95 4.75 -12.34
N SER A 105 -15.58 3.47 -12.23
CA SER A 105 -16.55 2.38 -12.03
C SER A 105 -17.26 2.46 -10.68
N VAL A 106 -16.56 2.79 -9.58
CA VAL A 106 -17.21 2.93 -8.27
C VAL A 106 -18.01 4.22 -8.16
N ALA A 107 -17.55 5.31 -8.80
CA ALA A 107 -18.30 6.56 -8.90
C ALA A 107 -19.61 6.38 -9.67
N GLU A 108 -19.62 5.63 -10.77
CA GLU A 108 -20.85 5.31 -11.54
C GLU A 108 -21.87 4.54 -10.68
N HIS A 109 -21.41 3.78 -9.68
CA HIS A 109 -22.28 3.05 -8.75
C HIS A 109 -22.70 3.86 -7.51
N GLY A 110 -22.28 5.13 -7.40
CA GLY A 110 -22.74 6.04 -6.34
C GLY A 110 -21.73 6.34 -5.24
N ALA A 111 -20.49 5.84 -5.31
CA ALA A 111 -19.48 6.18 -4.33
C ALA A 111 -19.15 7.69 -4.37
N ASP A 112 -19.28 8.37 -3.23
CA ASP A 112 -18.93 9.79 -3.10
C ASP A 112 -17.42 10.00 -2.90
N ARG A 113 -16.73 9.03 -2.29
CA ARG A 113 -15.30 9.13 -1.99
C ARG A 113 -14.53 7.84 -2.26
N LEU A 114 -13.28 8.00 -2.69
CA LEU A 114 -12.32 6.91 -2.89
C LEU A 114 -11.05 7.18 -2.10
N LEU A 115 -10.66 6.22 -1.27
CA LEU A 115 -9.36 6.20 -0.61
C LEU A 115 -8.41 5.25 -1.35
N LEU A 116 -7.30 5.78 -1.85
CA LEU A 116 -6.20 5.00 -2.41
C LEU A 116 -5.20 4.71 -1.28
N LEU A 117 -5.17 3.48 -0.75
CA LEU A 117 -4.16 3.05 0.23
C LEU A 117 -3.00 2.36 -0.47
N ASN A 118 -1.83 3.00 -0.46
CA ASN A 118 -0.65 2.52 -1.16
C ASN A 118 0.44 2.04 -0.20
N CYS A 119 1.04 0.89 -0.53
CA CYS A 119 2.18 0.33 0.18
C CYS A 119 3.45 0.20 -0.67
N HIS A 120 3.42 0.66 -1.93
CA HIS A 120 4.55 0.56 -2.85
C HIS A 120 5.09 1.94 -3.26
N GLY A 121 6.41 2.14 -3.17
CA GLY A 121 7.06 3.39 -3.54
C GLY A 121 6.86 3.78 -5.01
N GLY A 122 6.95 2.83 -5.94
CA GLY A 122 6.83 3.10 -7.39
C GLY A 122 5.43 3.55 -7.83
N ASN A 123 4.42 3.27 -7.03
CA ASN A 123 3.03 3.67 -7.29
C ASN A 123 2.75 5.13 -6.93
N ARG A 124 3.62 5.82 -6.17
CA ARG A 124 3.31 7.13 -5.58
C ARG A 124 2.97 8.19 -6.62
N GLU A 125 3.88 8.45 -7.55
CA GLU A 125 3.66 9.44 -8.60
C GLU A 125 2.46 9.09 -9.51
N PRO A 126 2.30 7.87 -10.05
CA PRO A 126 1.15 7.58 -10.89
C PRO A 126 -0.19 7.55 -10.12
N LEU A 127 -0.23 7.10 -8.85
CA LEU A 127 -1.46 7.21 -8.04
C LEU A 127 -1.88 8.66 -7.83
N SER A 128 -0.93 9.55 -7.54
CA SER A 128 -1.20 10.99 -7.44
C SER A 128 -1.79 11.54 -8.74
N VAL A 129 -1.24 11.17 -9.89
CA VAL A 129 -1.80 11.57 -11.20
C VAL A 129 -3.20 11.00 -11.42
N ALA A 130 -3.45 9.76 -11.02
CA ALA A 130 -4.78 9.14 -11.15
C ALA A 130 -5.81 9.82 -10.24
N ALA A 131 -5.45 10.10 -8.97
CA ALA A 131 -6.29 10.79 -8.00
C ALA A 131 -6.70 12.19 -8.49
N ASP A 132 -5.73 12.99 -8.95
CA ASP A 132 -5.99 14.33 -9.49
C ASP A 132 -6.93 14.31 -10.70
N ARG A 133 -6.80 13.30 -11.57
CA ARG A 133 -7.66 13.15 -12.74
C ARG A 133 -9.06 12.73 -12.34
N LEU A 134 -9.20 11.74 -11.46
CA LEU A 134 -10.50 11.29 -10.95
C LEU A 134 -11.26 12.44 -10.29
N GLY A 135 -10.63 13.15 -9.34
CA GLY A 135 -11.28 14.28 -8.65
C GLY A 135 -11.57 15.49 -9.54
N ARG A 136 -10.91 15.60 -10.69
CA ARG A 136 -11.18 16.65 -11.69
C ARG A 136 -12.29 16.27 -12.66
N ASP A 137 -12.26 15.03 -13.13
CA ASP A 137 -13.06 14.57 -14.27
C ASP A 137 -14.35 13.86 -13.83
N THR A 138 -14.52 13.59 -12.53
CA THR A 138 -15.71 13.01 -11.89
C THR A 138 -16.13 13.83 -10.66
N ASP A 139 -17.27 13.48 -10.05
CA ASP A 139 -17.74 14.08 -8.78
C ASP A 139 -17.14 13.37 -7.54
N LEU A 140 -16.23 12.41 -7.74
CA LEU A 140 -15.60 11.61 -6.68
C LEU A 140 -14.52 12.42 -5.95
N THR A 141 -14.61 12.54 -4.61
CA THR A 141 -13.48 13.02 -3.81
C THR A 141 -12.46 11.89 -3.65
N VAL A 142 -11.20 12.12 -4.02
CA VAL A 142 -10.15 11.09 -3.91
C VAL A 142 -9.10 11.48 -2.87
N HIS A 143 -8.92 10.61 -1.88
CA HIS A 143 -7.85 10.69 -0.89
C HIS A 143 -6.75 9.70 -1.26
N PHE A 144 -5.50 10.09 -1.03
CA PHE A 144 -4.34 9.24 -1.29
C PHE A 144 -3.48 9.15 -0.04
N VAL A 145 -3.29 7.92 0.44
CA VAL A 145 -2.45 7.60 1.59
C VAL A 145 -1.34 6.68 1.12
N HIS A 146 -0.09 7.08 1.35
CA HIS A 146 1.03 6.16 1.34
C HIS A 146 1.36 5.80 2.79
N TRP A 147 1.19 4.53 3.14
CA TRP A 147 1.15 4.10 4.54
C TRP A 147 2.39 4.51 5.35
N THR A 148 3.58 4.41 4.76
CA THR A 148 4.84 4.76 5.45
C THR A 148 4.99 6.27 5.71
N ASP A 149 4.25 7.15 5.03
CA ASP A 149 4.26 8.59 5.35
C ASP A 149 3.64 8.87 6.73
N PHE A 150 2.68 8.03 7.16
CA PHE A 150 2.06 8.10 8.48
C PHE A 150 2.83 7.30 9.55
N ALA A 151 3.69 6.35 9.13
CA ALA A 151 4.47 5.53 10.05
C ALA A 151 5.94 6.00 10.20
N GLU A 152 6.38 7.01 9.44
CA GLU A 152 7.80 7.36 9.27
C GLU A 152 8.54 7.56 10.59
N ALA A 153 7.94 8.30 11.52
CA ALA A 153 8.54 8.61 12.81
C ALA A 153 8.73 7.34 13.67
N ASP A 154 7.69 6.52 13.79
CA ASP A 154 7.72 5.29 14.59
C ASP A 154 8.63 4.23 13.98
N LEU A 155 8.62 4.09 12.64
CA LEU A 155 9.54 3.22 11.93
C LEU A 155 11.00 3.64 12.11
N THR A 156 11.27 4.95 12.10
CA THR A 156 12.62 5.48 12.33
C THR A 156 13.07 5.26 13.77
N GLU A 157 12.16 5.37 14.75
CA GLU A 157 12.47 5.03 16.13
C GLU A 157 12.78 3.53 16.31
N ALA A 158 11.99 2.66 15.66
CA ALA A 158 12.14 1.21 15.79
C ALA A 158 13.35 0.65 15.01
N TYR A 159 13.59 1.13 13.79
CA TYR A 159 14.54 0.52 12.85
C TYR A 159 15.70 1.45 12.42
N GLY A 160 15.72 2.73 12.86
CA GLY A 160 16.74 3.71 12.48
C GLY A 160 16.48 4.39 11.13
N GLU A 161 17.44 5.15 10.59
CA GLU A 161 17.24 5.94 9.34
C GLU A 161 17.40 5.12 8.04
N GLY A 162 17.68 3.82 8.16
CA GLY A 162 18.02 2.93 7.03
C GLY A 162 16.93 1.94 6.62
N TRP A 163 15.75 1.99 7.23
CA TRP A 163 14.64 1.12 6.81
C TRP A 163 14.23 1.47 5.37
N GLY A 164 13.86 0.44 4.61
CA GLY A 164 13.54 0.62 3.20
C GLY A 164 12.99 -0.65 2.56
N HIS A 165 13.09 -0.70 1.23
CA HIS A 165 12.56 -1.78 0.41
C HIS A 165 13.25 -3.12 0.72
N ALA A 166 12.47 -4.18 0.92
CA ALA A 166 12.87 -5.48 1.45
C ALA A 166 13.69 -5.42 2.76
N GLY A 167 13.62 -4.30 3.47
CA GLY A 167 14.36 -4.05 4.70
C GLY A 167 13.63 -4.55 5.94
N ASP A 168 14.04 -4.00 7.08
CA ASP A 168 13.62 -4.39 8.43
C ASP A 168 12.09 -4.38 8.57
N HIS A 169 11.44 -3.24 8.30
CA HIS A 169 10.00 -3.07 8.51
C HIS A 169 9.11 -3.94 7.61
N GLU A 170 9.45 -4.13 6.33
CA GLU A 170 8.67 -4.99 5.43
C GLU A 170 8.86 -6.46 5.79
N THR A 171 10.06 -6.81 6.22
CA THR A 171 10.35 -8.15 6.72
C THR A 171 9.57 -8.42 7.99
N SER A 172 9.58 -7.50 8.96
CA SER A 172 8.76 -7.55 10.18
C SER A 172 7.29 -7.72 9.84
N PHE A 173 6.80 -7.02 8.81
CA PHE A 173 5.40 -7.09 8.38
C PHE A 173 5.03 -8.49 7.90
N VAL A 174 5.83 -9.04 6.98
CA VAL A 174 5.54 -10.38 6.45
C VAL A 174 5.71 -11.43 7.53
N GLU A 175 6.65 -11.27 8.48
CA GLU A 175 6.76 -12.16 9.64
C GLU A 175 5.56 -12.08 10.59
N LEU A 176 4.99 -10.90 10.78
CA LEU A 176 3.80 -10.71 11.61
C LEU A 176 2.57 -11.40 11.00
N TYR A 177 2.31 -11.17 9.71
CA TYR A 177 1.06 -11.60 9.08
C TYR A 177 1.14 -12.92 8.30
N ARG A 178 2.30 -13.22 7.69
CA ARG A 178 2.52 -14.39 6.80
C ARG A 178 3.92 -14.97 6.98
N PRO A 179 4.31 -15.39 8.21
CA PRO A 179 5.65 -15.90 8.48
C PRO A 179 6.01 -17.13 7.65
N ASP A 180 5.01 -17.86 7.15
CA ASP A 180 5.18 -19.00 6.25
C ASP A 180 5.83 -18.65 4.89
N LEU A 181 5.81 -17.37 4.51
CA LEU A 181 6.37 -16.89 3.25
C LEU A 181 7.81 -16.40 3.37
N VAL A 182 8.33 -16.21 4.58
CA VAL A 182 9.67 -15.67 4.82
C VAL A 182 10.70 -16.78 4.78
N ARG A 183 11.77 -16.59 4.00
CA ARG A 183 12.96 -17.46 4.00
C ARG A 183 13.98 -16.91 4.98
N THR A 184 13.78 -17.18 6.26
CA THR A 184 14.62 -16.65 7.35
C THR A 184 16.11 -16.91 7.12
N GLU A 185 16.46 -18.07 6.54
CA GLU A 185 17.84 -18.46 6.24
C GLU A 185 18.51 -17.63 5.14
N LYS A 186 17.77 -16.78 4.44
CA LYS A 186 18.25 -15.93 3.35
C LYS A 186 18.31 -14.44 3.70
N LYS A 187 17.97 -14.07 4.93
CA LYS A 187 18.10 -12.69 5.39
C LYS A 187 19.58 -12.34 5.49
N GLU A 188 19.99 -11.33 4.74
CA GLU A 188 21.36 -10.82 4.74
C GLU A 188 21.30 -9.28 4.69
N PRO A 189 22.22 -8.56 5.36
CA PRO A 189 22.29 -7.10 5.27
C PRO A 189 22.46 -6.64 3.82
N GLN A 190 21.77 -5.56 3.43
CA GLN A 190 21.71 -5.08 2.05
C GLN A 190 22.22 -3.63 1.98
N GLU A 191 23.40 -3.45 1.39
CA GLU A 191 24.02 -2.13 1.23
C GLU A 191 23.60 -1.48 -0.08
N ALA A 192 23.15 -0.22 0.01
CA ALA A 192 22.82 0.59 -1.15
C ALA A 192 24.06 1.34 -1.68
N ALA A 193 24.19 1.44 -3.00
CA ALA A 193 25.15 2.30 -3.64
C ALA A 193 24.84 3.78 -3.35
N GLU A 194 25.88 4.61 -3.29
CA GLU A 194 25.70 6.07 -3.19
C GLU A 194 25.04 6.60 -4.48
N LEU A 195 23.81 7.08 -4.36
CA LEU A 195 23.06 7.64 -5.49
C LEU A 195 23.54 9.06 -5.84
N PRO A 196 23.50 9.43 -7.14
CA PRO A 196 23.85 10.78 -7.56
C PRO A 196 22.90 11.81 -6.95
N ARG A 197 23.44 13.00 -6.67
CA ARG A 197 22.65 14.13 -6.12
C ARG A 197 21.55 14.64 -7.08
N THR A 198 21.65 14.28 -8.36
CA THR A 198 20.65 14.56 -9.40
C THR A 198 19.98 13.24 -9.77
N ARG A 199 18.64 13.20 -9.82
CA ARG A 199 17.86 11.99 -10.15
C ARG A 199 18.13 11.54 -11.59
N SER A 200 18.46 10.27 -11.78
CA SER A 200 18.40 9.56 -13.05
C SER A 200 17.45 8.37 -12.91
N TYR A 201 17.15 7.70 -14.02
CA TYR A 201 16.52 6.38 -13.96
C TYR A 201 17.61 5.35 -13.67
N GLU A 202 17.42 4.54 -12.63
CA GLU A 202 18.28 3.42 -12.28
C GLU A 202 17.44 2.14 -12.20
N TYR A 203 18.01 1.03 -12.65
CA TYR A 203 17.48 -0.27 -12.26
C TYR A 203 17.94 -0.61 -10.84
N PHE A 204 17.13 -1.34 -10.09
CA PHE A 204 17.42 -1.61 -8.69
C PHE A 204 18.68 -2.46 -8.48
N ASP A 205 19.10 -3.25 -9.47
CA ASP A 205 20.35 -4.03 -9.46
C ASP A 205 21.60 -3.14 -9.63
N GLU A 206 21.42 -1.90 -10.08
CA GLU A 206 22.45 -0.86 -10.14
C GLU A 206 22.56 -0.13 -8.79
N VAL A 207 21.56 -0.26 -7.92
CA VAL A 207 21.49 0.36 -6.59
C VAL A 207 21.91 -0.62 -5.49
N THR A 208 21.49 -1.87 -5.56
CA THR A 208 21.74 -2.89 -4.53
C THR A 208 21.84 -4.27 -5.18
N GLU A 209 22.84 -5.07 -4.76
CA GLU A 209 23.09 -6.39 -5.35
C GLU A 209 21.94 -7.38 -5.09
N LEU A 210 21.38 -7.34 -3.89
CA LEU A 210 20.32 -8.26 -3.46
C LEU A 210 18.91 -7.72 -3.73
N GLY A 211 18.80 -6.46 -4.14
CA GLY A 211 17.53 -5.85 -4.47
C GLY A 211 16.85 -5.12 -3.31
N GLY A 212 17.32 -5.22 -2.07
CA GLY A 212 16.78 -4.47 -0.92
C GLY A 212 17.68 -3.35 -0.42
N LEU A 213 17.09 -2.52 0.45
CA LEU A 213 17.68 -1.38 1.15
C LEU A 213 17.45 -1.59 2.66
N GLY A 214 18.54 -1.65 3.43
CA GLY A 214 18.48 -1.87 4.89
C GLY A 214 18.94 -3.27 5.29
N ASP A 215 18.61 -3.69 6.50
CA ASP A 215 19.12 -4.95 7.06
C ASP A 215 17.97 -5.81 7.59
N PRO A 216 17.41 -6.71 6.76
CA PRO A 216 16.28 -7.55 7.16
C PRO A 216 16.60 -8.50 8.33
N THR A 217 17.85 -8.60 8.77
CA THR A 217 18.21 -9.37 9.97
C THR A 217 17.82 -8.68 11.28
N ASN A 218 17.52 -7.37 11.28
CA ASN A 218 16.96 -6.68 12.44
C ASN A 218 15.43 -6.56 12.38
N SER A 219 14.76 -7.32 11.53
CA SER A 219 13.30 -7.39 11.56
C SER A 219 12.80 -7.84 12.94
N ASP A 220 11.76 -7.18 13.40
CA ASP A 220 11.12 -7.35 14.69
C ASP A 220 9.60 -7.19 14.51
N PRO A 221 8.85 -8.29 14.32
CA PRO A 221 7.39 -8.24 14.16
C PRO A 221 6.67 -7.78 15.43
N ASP A 222 7.23 -8.04 16.62
CA ASP A 222 6.64 -7.62 17.90
C ASP A 222 6.73 -6.10 18.07
N ALA A 223 7.82 -5.48 17.58
CA ALA A 223 7.95 -4.03 17.52
C ALA A 223 7.05 -3.39 16.45
N LEU A 224 6.78 -4.09 15.35
CA LEU A 224 5.94 -3.56 14.26
C LEU A 224 4.44 -3.56 14.60
N GLU A 225 3.94 -4.58 15.29
CA GLU A 225 2.51 -4.73 15.61
C GLU A 225 1.89 -3.46 16.22
N PRO A 226 2.47 -2.83 17.27
CA PRO A 226 1.92 -1.58 17.81
C PRO A 226 2.04 -0.39 16.86
N ILE A 227 3.03 -0.37 15.95
CA ILE A 227 3.18 0.67 14.93
C ILE A 227 2.02 0.58 13.94
N VAL A 228 1.69 -0.63 13.46
CA VAL A 228 0.52 -0.83 12.59
C VAL A 228 -0.75 -0.30 13.25
N ALA A 229 -1.00 -0.68 14.51
CA ALA A 229 -2.17 -0.23 15.25
C ALA A 229 -2.21 1.29 15.48
N ALA A 230 -1.06 1.94 15.63
CA ALA A 230 -0.95 3.39 15.79
C ALA A 230 -1.18 4.11 14.46
N THR A 231 -0.49 3.69 13.39
CA THR A 231 -0.62 4.25 12.04
C THR A 231 -2.05 4.11 11.50
N THR A 232 -2.71 2.97 11.74
CA THR A 232 -4.14 2.77 11.39
C THR A 232 -5.02 3.85 12.02
N ARG A 233 -4.83 4.11 13.33
CA ARG A 233 -5.59 5.16 14.03
C ARG A 233 -5.25 6.57 13.55
N GLU A 234 -3.99 6.82 13.20
CA GLU A 234 -3.55 8.10 12.67
C GLU A 234 -4.19 8.40 11.31
N ILE A 235 -4.23 7.41 10.41
CA ILE A 235 -4.89 7.53 9.10
C ILE A 235 -6.39 7.78 9.27
N LEU A 236 -7.09 6.98 10.08
CA LEU A 236 -8.53 7.16 10.31
C LEU A 236 -8.84 8.53 10.94
N GLY A 237 -8.04 8.96 11.92
CA GLY A 237 -8.16 10.28 12.52
C GLY A 237 -7.96 11.41 11.51
N ALA A 238 -6.99 11.28 10.61
CA ALA A 238 -6.77 12.26 9.54
C ALA A 238 -7.95 12.31 8.55
N LEU A 239 -8.53 11.17 8.19
CA LEU A 239 -9.73 11.13 7.34
C LEU A 239 -10.91 11.84 7.99
N VAL A 240 -11.17 11.60 9.29
CA VAL A 240 -12.22 12.31 10.04
C VAL A 240 -11.96 13.82 10.05
N GLU A 241 -10.72 14.24 10.33
CA GLU A 241 -10.36 15.67 10.31
C GLU A 241 -10.59 16.34 8.95
N ASP A 242 -10.32 15.62 7.86
CA ASP A 242 -10.53 16.11 6.50
C ASP A 242 -12.03 16.25 6.20
N LEU A 243 -12.84 15.24 6.54
CA LEU A 243 -14.31 15.29 6.40
C LEU A 243 -14.94 16.44 7.21
N ASP A 244 -14.50 16.64 8.45
CA ASP A 244 -14.95 17.74 9.31
C ASP A 244 -14.66 19.13 8.71
N ARG A 245 -13.62 19.22 7.87
CA ARG A 245 -13.21 20.43 7.15
C ARG A 245 -13.88 20.55 5.78
N GLY A 246 -14.65 19.55 5.36
CA GLY A 246 -15.36 19.49 4.09
C GLY A 246 -14.44 19.19 2.90
N TRP A 247 -13.34 18.47 3.14
CA TRP A 247 -12.55 17.86 2.08
C TRP A 247 -13.19 16.55 1.60
#